data_AF-A0A820M8Y2-F1
#
_entry.id   AF-A0A820M8Y2-F1
#
_cell.length_a   1.000
_cell.length_b   1.000
_cell.length_c   1.000
_cell.angle_alpha   90.00
_cell.angle_beta   90.00
_cell.angle_gamma   90.00
#
_symmetry.space_group_name_H-M   'P 1'
#
loop_
_entity.id
_entity.type
_entity.pdbx_description
1 polymer ?
#
loop_
_entity_poly.entity_id
_entity_poly.type
_entity_poly.pdbx_seq_one_letter_code
_entity_poly.pdbx_strand_id
1 'polypeptide(L)'
;LILKTIQETGKKLSEIDQIQTKIQNELFVSDNDGDDDDDDNDSWQSTINKRLKLKTKYKIKNQSKKQILFKENYFGNIVGHFFYPLISFIDTTTPHLSLVNNDNDHLLLCELLACLGRLCIHAQNTLPLNNMIKQFLQVLKLLQQHEDAGVRHAVIYAYACCLVSIGNTCHDEDLQGNFIELKQ
;
A
#
# COMPACT_ATOMS: atom_id res chain seq x y z
N LEU A 1 1.44 21.41 10.22
CA LEU A 1 1.32 20.53 11.41
C LEU A 1 0.22 19.49 11.23
N ILE A 2 -1.02 19.89 10.95
CA ILE A 2 -2.19 19.00 10.80
C ILE A 2 -2.05 18.02 9.61
N LEU A 3 -1.56 18.47 8.44
CA LEU A 3 -1.37 17.58 7.28
C LEU A 3 -0.36 16.46 7.56
N LYS A 4 0.73 16.76 8.29
CA LYS A 4 1.73 15.76 8.67
C LYS A 4 1.16 14.73 9.65
N THR A 5 0.33 15.15 10.60
CA THR A 5 -0.30 14.22 11.53
C THR A 5 -1.27 13.28 10.82
N ILE A 6 -2.06 13.78 9.86
CA ILE A 6 -2.97 12.96 9.05
C ILE A 6 -2.18 11.93 8.21
N GLN A 7 -1.05 12.34 7.63
CA GLN A 7 -0.18 11.42 6.88
C GLN A 7 0.44 10.35 7.79
N GLU A 8 0.93 10.75 8.96
CA GLU A 8 1.57 9.83 9.89
C GLU A 8 0.57 8.82 10.47
N THR A 9 -0.67 9.23 10.76
CA THR A 9 -1.73 8.31 11.19
C THR A 9 -2.16 7.39 10.06
N GLY A 10 -2.30 7.91 8.83
CA GLY A 10 -2.60 7.10 7.64
C GLY A 10 -1.55 6.02 7.40
N LYS A 11 -0.26 6.38 7.52
CA LYS A 11 0.85 5.44 7.44
C LYS A 11 0.78 4.34 8.51
N LYS A 12 0.57 4.70 9.79
CA LYS A 12 0.46 3.74 10.90
C LYS A 12 -0.70 2.76 10.74
N LEU A 13 -1.82 3.22 10.17
CA LEU A 13 -3.00 2.39 9.89
C LEU A 13 -2.79 1.47 8.68
N SER A 14 -1.94 1.90 7.74
CA SER A 14 -1.57 1.17 6.53
C SER A 14 -0.46 0.11 6.78
N GLU A 15 0.42 0.32 7.78
CA GLU A 15 1.54 -0.58 8.09
C GLU A 15 1.14 -1.91 8.79
N ILE A 16 1.86 -2.98 8.45
CA ILE A 16 1.62 -4.39 8.85
C ILE A 16 2.52 -4.79 10.06
N ASP A 17 2.95 -3.83 10.88
CA ASP A 17 4.28 -3.95 11.52
C ASP A 17 4.39 -4.66 12.88
N GLN A 18 3.57 -5.68 13.21
CA GLN A 18 3.66 -6.34 14.53
C GLN A 18 3.55 -7.88 14.56
N ILE A 19 3.42 -8.56 13.43
CA ILE A 19 3.16 -10.02 13.44
C ILE A 19 4.45 -10.85 13.33
N GLN A 20 5.51 -10.31 12.74
CA GLN A 20 6.73 -11.10 12.48
C GLN A 20 7.52 -11.48 13.75
N THR A 21 7.49 -10.66 14.81
CA THR A 21 8.33 -10.88 16.00
C THR A 21 7.80 -11.97 16.94
N LYS A 22 6.48 -12.24 16.94
CA LYS A 22 5.90 -13.32 17.77
C LYS A 22 6.15 -14.71 17.19
N ILE A 23 6.15 -14.84 15.87
CA ILE A 23 6.32 -16.13 15.18
C ILE A 23 7.76 -16.67 15.30
N GLN A 24 8.77 -15.81 15.45
CA GLN A 24 10.15 -16.26 15.60
C GLN A 24 10.49 -16.78 17.02
N ASN A 25 9.75 -16.35 18.05
CA ASN A 25 10.07 -16.72 19.44
C ASN A 25 9.43 -18.05 19.89
N GLU A 26 8.38 -18.55 19.22
CA GLU A 26 7.74 -19.83 19.57
C GLU A 26 8.42 -21.06 18.93
N LEU A 27 9.40 -20.89 18.03
CA LEU A 27 10.01 -22.00 17.28
C LEU A 27 11.24 -22.65 17.95
N PHE A 28 11.64 -22.24 19.16
CA PHE A 28 12.90 -22.66 19.80
C PHE A 28 12.75 -23.52 21.08
N VAL A 29 11.61 -24.18 21.29
CA VAL A 29 11.44 -25.08 22.44
C VAL A 29 11.15 -26.52 21.99
N SER A 30 12.13 -27.36 22.32
CA SER A 30 12.11 -28.81 22.46
C SER A 30 12.10 -29.67 21.19
N ASP A 31 13.17 -30.43 20.99
CA ASP A 31 13.11 -31.84 20.59
C ASP A 31 14.41 -32.51 21.12
N ASN A 32 14.30 -33.12 22.32
CA ASN A 32 15.27 -34.06 22.87
C ASN A 32 14.81 -35.46 22.46
N ASP A 33 15.43 -36.04 21.44
CA ASP A 33 15.14 -37.41 21.01
C ASP A 33 16.37 -38.28 21.31
N GLY A 34 16.14 -39.30 22.13
CA GLY A 34 17.10 -40.34 22.48
C GLY A 34 17.37 -41.29 21.31
N ASP A 35 18.62 -41.76 21.28
CA ASP A 35 19.07 -42.90 20.49
C ASP A 35 18.40 -44.18 21.01
N ASP A 36 17.96 -45.02 20.08
CA ASP A 36 17.85 -46.46 20.29
C ASP A 36 18.27 -47.19 19.00
N ASP A 37 19.17 -48.14 19.21
CA ASP A 37 19.93 -48.94 18.24
C ASP A 37 19.15 -50.15 17.69
N ASP A 38 19.77 -50.76 16.66
CA ASP A 38 19.67 -52.15 16.17
C ASP A 38 18.52 -52.58 15.24
N ASP A 39 18.86 -52.95 14.00
CA ASP A 39 19.13 -54.36 13.62
C ASP A 39 19.16 -54.52 12.08
N ASP A 40 20.16 -55.26 11.61
CA ASP A 40 20.55 -55.50 10.22
C ASP A 40 19.63 -56.52 9.55
N ASN A 41 18.75 -56.05 8.66
CA ASN A 41 18.33 -56.85 7.50
C ASN A 41 17.97 -55.93 6.32
N ASP A 42 18.98 -55.72 5.48
CA ASP A 42 19.03 -54.79 4.35
C ASP A 42 18.09 -55.23 3.20
N SER A 43 16.78 -55.12 3.42
CA SER A 43 15.87 -54.87 2.30
C SER A 43 16.10 -53.42 1.90
N TRP A 44 16.66 -53.20 0.71
CA TRP A 44 16.83 -51.89 0.07
C TRP A 44 15.58 -50.98 0.21
N GLN A 45 14.38 -51.55 0.37
CA GLN A 45 13.13 -50.85 0.63
C GLN A 45 13.12 -50.15 2.00
N SER A 46 13.68 -50.75 3.04
CA SER A 46 13.81 -50.14 4.37
C SER A 46 14.73 -48.93 4.32
N THR A 47 15.85 -49.05 3.61
CA THR A 47 16.82 -47.97 3.40
C THR A 47 16.23 -46.83 2.56
N ILE A 48 15.43 -47.15 1.53
CA ILE A 48 14.68 -46.15 0.76
C ILE A 48 13.59 -45.49 1.63
N ASN A 49 12.86 -46.25 2.43
CA ASN A 49 11.81 -45.71 3.30
C ASN A 49 12.38 -44.82 4.40
N LYS A 50 13.53 -45.18 5.02
CA LYS A 50 14.27 -44.31 5.94
C LYS A 50 14.72 -43.03 5.21
N ARG A 51 15.27 -43.13 4.00
CA ARG A 51 15.69 -41.95 3.21
C ARG A 51 14.51 -41.07 2.78
N LEU A 52 13.39 -41.65 2.37
CA LEU A 52 12.16 -40.92 2.03
C LEU A 52 11.60 -40.23 3.27
N LYS A 53 11.54 -40.91 4.41
CA LYS A 53 11.13 -40.31 5.69
C LYS A 53 12.05 -39.15 6.06
N LEU A 54 13.38 -39.29 6.00
CA LEU A 54 14.33 -38.21 6.32
C LEU A 54 14.25 -37.03 5.35
N LYS A 55 14.13 -37.29 4.03
CA LYS A 55 14.02 -36.22 3.00
C LYS A 55 12.65 -35.55 2.97
N THR A 56 11.59 -36.22 3.43
CA THR A 56 10.21 -35.71 3.39
C THR A 56 9.76 -35.12 4.74
N LYS A 57 10.31 -35.59 5.89
CA LYS A 57 10.02 -35.05 7.24
C LYS A 57 10.37 -33.55 7.33
N TYR A 58 11.41 -33.10 6.64
CA TYR A 58 11.78 -31.68 6.56
C TYR A 58 10.88 -30.82 5.66
N LYS A 59 10.27 -31.40 4.62
CA LYS A 59 9.44 -30.63 3.67
C LYS A 59 7.98 -30.51 4.11
N ILE A 60 7.50 -31.42 4.95
CA ILE A 60 6.12 -31.39 5.48
C ILE A 60 6.04 -30.56 6.78
N LYS A 61 7.05 -30.59 7.66
CA LYS A 61 7.04 -29.85 8.94
C LYS A 61 7.18 -28.33 8.77
N ASN A 62 7.76 -27.85 7.64
CA ASN A 62 7.92 -26.41 7.35
C ASN A 62 6.90 -25.82 6.37
N GLN A 63 5.89 -26.59 5.97
CA GLN A 63 4.69 -26.07 5.30
C GLN A 63 3.51 -26.01 6.27
N SER A 64 3.76 -25.78 7.57
CA SER A 64 2.77 -25.06 8.36
C SER A 64 2.47 -23.80 7.58
N LYS A 65 1.30 -23.74 6.94
CA LYS A 65 0.81 -22.58 6.21
C LYS A 65 1.26 -21.38 7.00
N LYS A 66 2.22 -20.60 6.49
CA LYS A 66 2.37 -19.21 6.93
C LYS A 66 0.96 -18.69 6.72
N GLN A 67 0.19 -18.59 7.80
CA GLN A 67 -1.08 -17.91 7.77
C GLN A 67 -0.66 -16.51 7.38
N ILE A 68 -0.78 -16.21 6.09
CA ILE A 68 -0.74 -14.85 5.59
C ILE A 68 -1.95 -14.25 6.29
N LEU A 69 -1.71 -13.69 7.47
CA LEU A 69 -2.72 -12.94 8.20
C LEU A 69 -2.92 -11.70 7.33
N PHE A 70 -3.89 -11.80 6.41
CA PHE A 70 -4.37 -10.69 5.62
C PHE A 70 -4.99 -9.71 6.60
N LYS A 71 -4.17 -8.80 7.15
CA LYS A 71 -4.65 -7.69 7.93
C LYS A 71 -5.28 -6.72 6.94
N GLU A 72 -6.59 -6.55 7.06
CA GLU A 72 -7.35 -5.63 6.23
C GLU A 72 -6.86 -4.20 6.44
N ASN A 73 -6.80 -3.43 5.35
CA ASN A 73 -6.41 -2.03 5.41
C ASN A 73 -7.55 -1.19 6.03
N TYR A 74 -7.51 -0.99 7.35
CA TYR A 74 -8.49 -0.20 8.09
C TYR A 74 -8.56 1.25 7.64
N PHE A 75 -7.52 1.76 6.97
CA PHE A 75 -7.50 3.12 6.44
C PHE A 75 -8.54 3.32 5.32
N GLY A 76 -8.84 2.26 4.55
CA GLY A 76 -9.83 2.31 3.46
C GLY A 76 -11.21 2.78 3.91
N ASN A 77 -11.63 2.43 5.13
CA ASN A 77 -12.95 2.81 5.64
C ASN A 77 -13.03 4.30 6.03
N ILE A 78 -11.90 4.94 6.30
CA ILE A 78 -11.86 6.31 6.86
C ILE A 78 -11.37 7.32 5.83
N VAL A 79 -10.55 6.89 4.86
CA VAL A 79 -9.87 7.80 3.92
C VAL A 79 -10.83 8.71 3.16
N GLY A 80 -12.01 8.23 2.78
CA GLY A 80 -13.02 9.03 2.07
C GLY A 80 -13.46 10.25 2.88
N HIS A 81 -13.57 10.13 4.20
CA HIS A 81 -13.97 11.25 5.08
C HIS A 81 -12.96 12.38 5.12
N PHE A 82 -11.68 12.09 4.86
CA PHE A 82 -10.63 13.11 4.77
C PHE A 82 -10.46 13.61 3.35
N PHE A 83 -10.50 12.71 2.38
CA PHE A 83 -10.16 13.02 0.99
C PHE A 83 -11.19 13.95 0.32
N TYR A 84 -12.48 13.62 0.39
CA TYR A 84 -13.51 14.37 -0.34
C TYR A 84 -13.71 15.81 0.16
N PRO A 85 -13.66 16.09 1.47
CA PRO A 85 -13.67 17.48 1.92
C PRO A 85 -12.43 18.24 1.42
N LEU A 86 -11.23 17.65 1.52
CA LEU A 86 -9.99 18.31 1.10
C LEU A 86 -9.95 18.63 -0.39
N ILE A 87 -10.46 17.74 -1.25
CA ILE A 87 -10.50 18.00 -2.69
C ILE A 87 -11.54 19.07 -3.04
N SER A 88 -12.68 19.10 -2.34
CA SER A 88 -13.71 20.13 -2.57
C SER A 88 -13.20 21.55 -2.27
N PHE A 89 -12.33 21.71 -1.26
CA PHE A 89 -11.72 23.00 -0.92
C PHE A 89 -10.75 23.53 -1.98
N ILE A 90 -10.21 22.68 -2.88
CA ILE A 90 -9.39 23.14 -4.00
C ILE A 90 -10.25 23.83 -5.05
N ASP A 91 -11.46 23.31 -5.28
CA ASP A 91 -12.39 23.78 -6.31
C ASP A 91 -13.25 24.97 -5.82
N THR A 92 -13.45 25.10 -4.50
CA THR A 92 -14.27 26.19 -3.97
C THR A 92 -13.50 27.51 -4.02
N THR A 93 -13.92 28.43 -4.91
CA THR A 93 -13.45 29.82 -5.02
C THR A 93 -13.91 30.67 -3.82
N THR A 94 -13.54 30.24 -2.62
CA THR A 94 -13.76 31.02 -1.40
C THR A 94 -12.70 32.11 -1.31
N PRO A 95 -13.08 33.38 -1.07
CA PRO A 95 -12.15 34.52 -1.16
C PRO A 95 -11.01 34.49 -0.13
N HIS A 96 -11.13 33.66 0.91
CA HIS A 96 -10.16 33.51 2.00
C HIS A 96 -9.24 32.29 1.84
N LEU A 97 -9.48 31.43 0.84
CA LEU A 97 -8.69 30.22 0.59
C LEU A 97 -8.53 29.95 -0.92
N SER A 98 -8.42 31.01 -1.72
CA SER A 98 -8.22 30.88 -3.17
C SER A 98 -6.77 30.46 -3.44
N LEU A 99 -6.49 29.16 -3.29
CA LEU A 99 -5.16 28.56 -3.47
C LEU A 99 -4.68 28.60 -4.93
N VAL A 100 -5.60 28.75 -5.87
CA VAL A 100 -5.34 28.72 -7.32
C VAL A 100 -5.05 30.11 -7.87
N ASN A 101 -5.73 31.15 -7.39
CA ASN A 101 -5.63 32.51 -7.97
C ASN A 101 -4.80 33.49 -7.13
N ASN A 102 -4.27 33.07 -5.98
CA ASN A 102 -3.50 33.93 -5.08
C ASN A 102 -2.03 33.51 -5.07
N ASP A 103 -1.15 34.39 -5.53
CA ASP A 103 0.29 34.12 -5.72
C ASP A 103 1.03 33.74 -4.42
N ASN A 104 0.44 34.05 -3.27
CA ASN A 104 1.07 33.87 -1.96
C ASN A 104 0.92 32.47 -1.37
N ASP A 105 -0.04 31.65 -1.85
CA ASP A 105 -0.41 30.39 -1.17
C ASP A 105 -0.10 29.12 -1.98
N HIS A 106 0.67 29.23 -3.07
CA HIS A 106 1.04 28.10 -3.93
C HIS A 106 1.80 26.99 -3.20
N LEU A 107 2.56 27.31 -2.15
CA LEU A 107 3.26 26.32 -1.33
C LEU A 107 2.27 25.40 -0.59
N LEU A 108 1.18 25.98 -0.06
CA LEU A 108 0.14 25.20 0.61
C LEU A 108 -0.58 24.30 -0.40
N LEU A 109 -0.84 24.81 -1.60
CA LEU A 109 -1.40 24.02 -2.71
C LEU A 109 -0.50 22.84 -3.06
N CYS A 110 0.81 23.05 -3.20
CA CYS A 110 1.78 21.98 -3.44
C CYS A 110 1.73 20.90 -2.35
N GLU A 111 1.74 21.32 -1.09
CA GLU A 111 1.73 20.40 0.05
C GLU A 111 0.40 19.65 0.18
N LEU A 112 -0.71 20.29 -0.20
CA LEU A 112 -2.03 19.68 -0.26
C LEU A 112 -2.10 18.61 -1.36
N LEU A 113 -1.64 18.92 -2.57
CA LEU A 113 -1.55 17.94 -3.67
C LEU A 113 -0.68 16.74 -3.28
N ALA A 114 0.48 17.00 -2.69
CA ALA A 114 1.36 15.95 -2.20
C ALA A 114 0.70 15.11 -1.10
N CYS A 115 -0.09 15.73 -0.22
CA CYS A 115 -0.86 15.02 0.80
C CYS A 115 -1.95 14.13 0.20
N LEU A 116 -2.72 14.63 -0.76
CA LEU A 116 -3.75 13.86 -1.47
C LEU A 116 -3.13 12.66 -2.20
N GLY A 117 -1.99 12.84 -2.87
CA GLY A 117 -1.24 11.75 -3.49
C GLY A 117 -0.82 10.67 -2.48
N ARG A 118 -0.30 11.07 -1.31
CA ARG A 118 0.05 10.12 -0.23
C ARG A 118 -1.17 9.40 0.34
N LEU A 119 -2.32 10.06 0.46
CA LEU A 119 -3.57 9.42 0.89
C LEU A 119 -3.99 8.31 -0.07
N CYS A 120 -3.85 8.50 -1.39
CA CYS A 120 -4.10 7.46 -2.38
C CYS A 120 -3.18 6.25 -2.17
N ILE A 121 -1.88 6.47 -1.88
CA ILE A 121 -0.93 5.39 -1.63
C ILE A 121 -1.34 4.59 -0.39
N HIS A 122 -1.73 5.27 0.68
CA HIS A 122 -2.19 4.60 1.91
C HIS A 122 -3.52 3.87 1.74
N ALA A 123 -4.36 4.30 0.79
CA ALA A 123 -5.61 3.65 0.43
C ALA A 123 -5.44 2.50 -0.58
N GLN A 124 -4.21 2.05 -0.85
CA GLN A 124 -3.96 0.93 -1.76
C GLN A 124 -4.73 -0.33 -1.34
N ASN A 125 -5.23 -1.07 -2.33
CA ASN A 125 -6.04 -2.29 -2.17
C ASN A 125 -7.38 -2.10 -1.44
N THR A 126 -7.97 -0.89 -1.49
CA THR A 126 -9.27 -0.60 -0.87
C THR A 126 -10.31 -0.22 -1.93
N LEU A 127 -11.59 -0.47 -1.62
CA LEU A 127 -12.71 -0.16 -2.51
C LEU A 127 -12.81 1.33 -2.93
N PRO A 128 -12.62 2.33 -2.05
CA PRO A 128 -12.79 3.74 -2.43
C PRO A 128 -11.67 4.29 -3.33
N LEU A 129 -10.55 3.59 -3.47
CA LEU A 129 -9.36 4.08 -4.17
C LEU A 129 -9.66 4.54 -5.61
N ASN A 130 -10.39 3.73 -6.38
CA ASN A 130 -10.68 4.05 -7.78
C ASN A 130 -11.48 5.36 -7.91
N ASN A 131 -12.50 5.55 -7.06
CA ASN A 131 -13.31 6.76 -7.08
C ASN A 131 -12.52 7.99 -6.61
N MET A 132 -11.66 7.83 -5.61
CA MET A 132 -10.78 8.90 -5.14
C MET A 132 -9.81 9.35 -6.24
N ILE A 133 -9.17 8.41 -6.93
CA ILE A 133 -8.24 8.74 -8.01
C ILE A 133 -8.96 9.38 -9.18
N LYS A 134 -10.15 8.88 -9.58
CA LYS A 134 -10.95 9.50 -10.65
C LYS A 134 -11.24 10.97 -10.36
N GLN A 135 -11.67 11.30 -9.14
CA GLN A 135 -11.89 12.70 -8.75
C GLN A 135 -10.59 13.49 -8.67
N PHE A 136 -9.51 12.88 -8.17
CA PHE A 136 -8.22 13.55 -8.09
C PHE A 136 -7.67 13.95 -9.45
N LEU A 137 -7.78 13.05 -10.44
CA LEU A 137 -7.30 13.28 -11.81
C LEU A 137 -8.03 14.44 -12.48
N GLN A 138 -9.33 14.63 -12.21
CA GLN A 138 -10.08 15.77 -12.72
C GLN A 138 -9.49 17.10 -12.22
N VAL A 139 -9.17 17.17 -10.93
CA VAL A 139 -8.55 18.36 -10.33
C VAL A 139 -7.11 18.57 -10.83
N LEU A 140 -6.32 17.51 -10.94
CA LEU A 140 -4.95 17.60 -11.47
C LEU A 140 -4.92 18.09 -12.92
N LYS A 141 -5.92 17.70 -13.74
CA LYS A 141 -6.07 18.19 -15.13
C LYS A 141 -6.27 19.70 -15.18
N LEU A 142 -7.04 20.26 -14.25
CA LEU A 142 -7.24 21.72 -14.14
C LEU A 142 -5.96 22.46 -13.72
N LEU A 143 -5.12 21.82 -12.89
CA LEU A 143 -3.90 22.41 -12.35
C LEU A 143 -2.65 22.21 -13.23
N GLN A 144 -2.75 21.44 -14.32
CA GLN A 144 -1.61 21.08 -15.16
C GLN A 144 -0.93 22.29 -15.82
N GLN A 145 -1.71 23.31 -16.20
CA GLN A 145 -1.23 24.51 -16.89
C GLN A 145 -1.02 25.71 -15.95
N HIS A 146 -0.88 25.47 -14.65
CA HIS A 146 -0.66 26.53 -13.68
C HIS A 146 0.63 27.33 -13.97
N GLU A 147 0.61 28.64 -13.73
CA GLU A 147 1.72 29.57 -14.01
C GLU A 147 2.97 29.25 -13.18
N ASP A 148 2.78 28.95 -11.90
CA ASP A 148 3.86 28.56 -10.99
C ASP A 148 4.48 27.18 -11.33
N ALA A 149 5.81 27.13 -11.38
CA ALA A 149 6.56 25.90 -11.65
C ALA A 149 6.48 24.90 -10.49
N GLY A 150 6.40 25.36 -9.25
CA GLY A 150 6.28 24.50 -8.07
C GLY A 150 5.00 23.67 -8.09
N VAL A 151 3.87 24.31 -8.42
CA VAL A 151 2.58 23.64 -8.57
C VAL A 151 2.63 22.57 -9.67
N ARG A 152 3.24 22.86 -10.83
CA ARG A 152 3.42 21.87 -11.90
C ARG A 152 4.23 20.65 -11.45
N HIS A 153 5.29 20.84 -10.65
CA HIS A 153 6.04 19.72 -10.08
C HIS A 153 5.21 18.91 -9.09
N ALA A 154 4.42 19.57 -8.23
CA ALA A 154 3.51 18.90 -7.29
C ALA A 154 2.43 18.08 -8.01
N VAL A 155 1.91 18.58 -9.14
CA VAL A 155 0.97 17.85 -10.02
C VAL A 155 1.61 16.58 -10.58
N ILE A 156 2.83 16.67 -11.13
CA ILE A 156 3.57 15.49 -11.64
C ILE A 156 3.79 14.46 -10.51
N TYR A 157 4.19 14.92 -9.33
CA TYR A 157 4.35 14.07 -8.16
C TYR A 157 3.04 13.38 -7.76
N ALA A 158 1.93 14.10 -7.78
CA ALA A 158 0.61 13.56 -7.48
C ALA A 158 0.20 12.48 -8.50
N TYR A 159 0.43 12.70 -9.80
CA TYR A 159 0.21 11.68 -10.84
C TYR A 159 1.02 10.41 -10.58
N ALA A 160 2.30 10.56 -10.23
CA ALA A 160 3.15 9.42 -9.88
C ALA A 160 2.60 8.65 -8.66
N CYS A 161 2.13 9.35 -7.63
CA CYS A 161 1.50 8.72 -6.47
C CYS A 161 0.23 7.93 -6.85
N CYS A 162 -0.62 8.49 -7.72
CA CYS A 162 -1.79 7.78 -8.24
C CYS A 162 -1.41 6.50 -8.98
N LEU A 163 -0.42 6.56 -9.88
CA LEU A 163 0.07 5.39 -10.62
C LEU A 163 0.59 4.29 -9.68
N VAL A 164 1.36 4.67 -8.65
CA VAL A 164 1.87 3.74 -7.64
C VAL A 164 0.72 3.09 -6.84
N SER A 165 -0.32 3.87 -6.53
CA SER A 165 -1.46 3.40 -5.74
C SER A 165 -2.31 2.36 -6.47
N ILE A 166 -2.48 2.54 -7.79
CA ILE A 166 -3.26 1.67 -8.67
C ILE A 166 -2.62 0.28 -8.81
N GLY A 167 -1.28 0.22 -8.88
CA GLY A 167 -0.52 -1.03 -9.05
C GLY A 167 -0.95 -1.85 -10.28
N ASN A 168 -0.48 -3.10 -10.38
CA ASN A 168 -0.86 -4.01 -11.48
C ASN A 168 -2.29 -4.60 -11.32
N THR A 169 -3.01 -4.20 -10.28
CA THR A 169 -4.27 -4.86 -9.86
C THR A 169 -5.51 -4.21 -10.45
N CYS A 170 -5.43 -2.97 -10.91
CA CYS A 170 -6.57 -2.24 -11.44
C CYS A 170 -6.55 -2.25 -12.98
N HIS A 171 -7.38 -3.11 -13.58
CA HIS A 171 -7.69 -3.15 -15.01
C HIS A 171 -8.84 -2.18 -15.34
N ASP A 172 -8.81 -0.96 -14.81
CA ASP A 172 -9.81 0.05 -15.15
C ASP A 172 -9.31 0.85 -16.37
N GLU A 173 -9.80 0.47 -17.56
CA GLU A 173 -9.42 1.07 -18.84
C GLU A 173 -9.69 2.58 -18.87
N ASP A 174 -10.73 3.05 -18.19
CA ASP A 174 -11.06 4.47 -18.06
C ASP A 174 -9.95 5.24 -17.33
N LEU A 175 -9.36 4.61 -16.32
CA LEU A 175 -8.28 5.22 -15.53
C LEU A 175 -7.02 5.35 -16.38
N GLN A 176 -6.69 4.31 -17.14
CA GLN A 176 -5.58 4.32 -18.11
C GLN A 176 -5.79 5.37 -19.20
N GLY A 177 -7.02 5.51 -19.73
CA GLY A 177 -7.38 6.54 -20.70
C GLY A 177 -7.13 7.95 -20.18
N ASN A 178 -7.52 8.24 -18.93
CA ASN A 178 -7.26 9.53 -18.29
C ASN A 178 -5.76 9.86 -18.16
N PHE A 179 -4.89 8.84 -17.99
CA PHE A 179 -3.45 9.06 -17.99
C PHE A 179 -2.88 9.26 -19.42
N ILE A 180 -3.47 8.63 -20.43
CA ILE A 180 -3.03 8.72 -21.83
C ILE A 180 -3.41 10.06 -22.45
N GLU A 181 -4.58 10.61 -22.12
CA GLU A 181 -5.02 11.94 -22.56
C GLU A 181 -4.11 13.09 -22.10
N LEU A 182 -3.24 12.87 -21.10
CA LEU A 182 -2.27 13.86 -20.63
C LEU A 182 -1.10 14.11 -21.59
N LYS A 183 -0.99 13.30 -22.65
CA LYS A 183 0.14 13.35 -23.61
C LYS A 183 -0.15 14.22 -24.85
N GLN A 184 -1.38 14.73 -25.01
CA GLN A 184 -1.77 15.63 -26.11
C GLN A 184 -1.82 17.08 -25.65
#